data_AF-A0AAV3XHC6-F1
#
_entry.id   AF-A0AAV3XHC6-F1
#
_cell.length_a   1.000
_cell.length_b   1.000
_cell.length_c   1.000
_cell.angle_alpha   90.00
_cell.angle_beta   90.00
_cell.angle_gamma   90.00
#
_symmetry.space_group_name_H-M   'P 1'
#
loop_
_entity.id
_entity.type
_entity.pdbx_description
1 polymer ?
#
loop_
_entity_poly.entity_id
_entity_poly.type
_entity_poly.pdbx_seq_one_letter_code
_entity_poly.pdbx_strand_id
1 'polypeptide(L)'
;MDELETLTDKWIDFLKNARELQAVPEVMGIVPEIQQALAIANQTNLSPEELEDLERREIFIQDMRGAITKAVNQGIQEGIQQGIQQGAKDAQIEIAQRLLNILDVETISQTTGLSIEEIQSLRTAEGE
;
A
#
# COMPACT_ATOMS: atom_id res chain seq x y z
N MET A 1 0.25 -7.34 51.73
CA MET A 1 -0.04 -8.05 50.47
C MET A 1 -1.52 -7.88 50.17
N ASP A 2 -2.09 -6.69 50.31
CA ASP A 2 -2.01 -5.51 49.42
C ASP A 2 -2.79 -5.72 48.12
N GLU A 3 -4.09 -5.44 48.26
CA GLU A 3 -5.24 -5.54 47.35
C GLU A 3 -5.13 -4.72 46.03
N LEU A 4 -3.94 -4.39 45.54
CA LEU A 4 -3.75 -3.56 44.33
C LEU A 4 -3.96 -4.32 42.99
N GLU A 5 -4.72 -5.41 42.96
CA GLU A 5 -4.83 -6.29 41.77
C GLU A 5 -6.21 -6.33 41.09
N THR A 6 -7.18 -5.47 41.42
CA THR A 6 -8.50 -5.50 40.76
C THR A 6 -8.67 -4.43 39.68
N LEU A 7 -9.45 -4.74 38.63
CA LEU A 7 -9.78 -3.80 37.54
C LEU A 7 -10.46 -2.53 38.06
N THR A 8 -11.27 -2.64 39.12
CA THR A 8 -11.97 -1.53 39.75
C THR A 8 -10.99 -0.54 40.40
N ASP A 9 -9.94 -1.03 41.05
CA ASP A 9 -8.92 -0.17 41.67
C ASP A 9 -8.14 0.61 40.61
N LYS A 10 -7.85 -0.03 39.47
CA LYS A 10 -7.25 0.65 38.30
C LYS A 10 -8.13 1.78 37.77
N TRP A 11 -9.46 1.59 37.72
CA TRP A 11 -10.40 2.64 37.31
C TRP A 11 -10.53 3.77 38.34
N ILE A 12 -10.53 3.45 39.64
CA ILE A 12 -10.59 4.46 40.71
C ILE A 12 -9.32 5.30 40.71
N ASP A 13 -8.15 4.67 40.53
CA ASP A 13 -6.86 5.35 40.45
C ASP A 13 -6.77 6.23 39.20
N PHE A 14 -7.24 5.74 38.05
CA PHE A 14 -7.39 6.55 36.84
C PHE A 14 -8.25 7.79 37.09
N LEU A 15 -9.48 7.64 37.59
CA LEU A 15 -10.39 8.78 37.79
C LEU A 15 -9.88 9.82 38.80
N LYS A 16 -9.10 9.40 39.80
CA LYS A 16 -8.50 10.31 40.78
C LYS A 16 -7.33 11.10 40.23
N ASN A 17 -6.48 10.46 39.43
CA ASN A 17 -5.22 11.03 38.99
C ASN A 17 -5.22 11.46 37.51
N ALA A 18 -6.31 11.23 36.75
CA ALA A 18 -6.40 11.49 35.31
C ALA A 18 -5.99 12.91 34.89
N ARG A 19 -6.21 13.90 35.76
CA ARG A 19 -5.88 15.30 35.48
C ARG A 19 -4.41 15.67 35.73
N GLU A 20 -3.72 14.86 36.53
CA GLU A 20 -2.32 15.09 36.95
C GLU A 20 -1.35 14.08 36.32
N LEU A 21 -1.88 13.05 35.64
CA LEU A 21 -1.10 12.07 34.90
C LEU A 21 -0.37 12.73 33.72
N GLN A 22 0.92 12.97 33.87
CA GLN A 22 1.80 13.37 32.76
C GLN A 22 2.19 12.18 31.86
N ALA A 23 2.06 10.96 32.37
CA ALA A 23 2.34 9.72 31.64
C ALA A 23 1.45 8.58 32.15
N VAL A 24 1.13 7.62 31.27
CA VAL A 24 0.31 6.45 31.59
C VAL A 24 1.13 5.42 32.35
N PRO A 25 0.75 5.02 33.58
CA PRO A 25 1.42 3.94 34.31
C PRO A 25 1.32 2.61 33.55
N GLU A 26 2.42 1.86 33.47
CA GLU A 26 2.51 0.58 32.72
C GLU A 26 1.43 -0.45 33.15
N VAL A 27 1.07 -0.46 34.43
CA VAL A 27 0.04 -1.34 35.02
C VAL A 27 -1.39 -1.08 34.51
N MET A 28 -1.61 0.12 33.96
CA MET A 28 -2.89 0.63 33.45
C MET A 28 -2.98 0.52 31.92
N GLY A 29 -1.83 0.54 31.23
CA GLY A 29 -1.72 0.38 29.78
C GLY A 29 -2.09 -0.99 29.23
N ILE A 30 -2.51 -1.95 30.08
CA ILE A 30 -2.90 -3.30 29.66
C ILE A 30 -4.40 -3.38 29.29
N VAL A 31 -5.21 -2.39 29.68
CA VAL A 31 -6.66 -2.38 29.42
C VAL A 31 -6.99 -1.44 28.26
N PRO A 32 -7.43 -1.94 27.09
CA PRO A 32 -7.72 -1.12 25.90
C PRO A 32 -8.71 0.03 26.16
N GLU A 33 -9.72 -0.22 26.99
CA GLU A 33 -10.76 0.76 27.35
C GLU A 33 -10.19 1.93 28.17
N ILE A 34 -9.19 1.66 29.02
CA ILE A 34 -8.52 2.70 29.80
C ILE A 34 -7.57 3.51 28.91
N GLN A 35 -6.89 2.87 27.94
CA GLN A 35 -6.10 3.60 26.94
C GLN A 35 -6.97 4.54 26.10
N GLN A 36 -8.16 4.09 25.69
CA GLN A 36 -9.09 4.92 24.93
C GLN A 36 -9.61 6.09 25.78
N ALA A 37 -9.96 5.86 27.05
CA ALA A 37 -10.37 6.92 27.97
C ALA A 37 -9.25 7.92 28.25
N LEU A 38 -7.99 7.47 28.39
CA LEU A 38 -6.80 8.33 28.53
C LEU A 38 -6.55 9.17 27.28
N ALA A 39 -6.68 8.58 26.09
CA ALA A 39 -6.53 9.32 24.83
C ALA A 39 -7.56 10.47 24.73
N ILE A 40 -8.82 10.19 25.10
CA ILE A 40 -9.88 11.20 25.13
C ILE A 40 -9.60 12.26 26.21
N ALA A 41 -9.23 11.86 27.43
CA ALA A 41 -8.95 12.78 28.52
C ALA A 41 -7.75 13.70 28.20
N ASN A 42 -6.68 13.15 27.64
CA ASN A 42 -5.52 13.92 27.19
C ASN A 42 -5.92 14.93 26.11
N GLN A 43 -6.70 14.52 25.11
CA GLN A 43 -7.21 15.45 24.08
C GLN A 43 -8.03 16.60 24.68
N THR A 44 -8.86 16.34 25.68
CA THR A 44 -9.65 17.41 26.36
C THR A 44 -8.83 18.31 27.26
N ASN A 45 -7.61 17.91 27.63
CA ASN A 45 -6.71 18.68 28.49
C ASN A 45 -5.59 19.38 27.68
N LEU A 46 -5.59 19.27 26.34
CA LEU A 46 -4.65 19.97 25.48
C LEU A 46 -4.91 21.48 25.52
N SER A 47 -3.83 22.26 25.54
CA SER A 47 -3.90 23.67 25.17
C SER A 47 -4.25 23.83 23.68
N PRO A 48 -4.75 25.01 23.26
CA PRO A 48 -5.01 25.27 21.84
C PRO A 48 -3.80 25.05 20.93
N GLU A 49 -2.58 25.34 21.41
CA GLU A 49 -1.33 25.12 20.66
C GLU A 49 -1.03 23.63 20.49
N GLU A 50 -1.14 22.84 21.55
CA GLU A 50 -0.90 21.39 21.48
C GLU A 50 -1.96 20.66 20.64
N LEU A 51 -3.21 21.16 20.64
CA LEU A 51 -4.27 20.66 19.77
C LEU A 51 -3.93 20.92 18.29
N GLU A 52 -3.48 22.13 17.95
CA GLU A 52 -3.09 22.48 16.57
C GLU A 52 -1.92 21.60 16.09
N ASP A 53 -0.91 21.39 16.95
CA ASP A 53 0.22 20.51 16.65
C ASP A 53 -0.21 19.06 16.42
N LEU A 54 -1.16 18.57 17.23
CA LEU A 54 -1.75 17.24 17.05
C LEU A 54 -2.49 17.13 15.71
N GLU A 55 -3.38 18.07 15.41
CA GLU A 55 -4.14 18.12 14.15
C GLU A 55 -3.20 18.15 12.94
N ARG A 56 -2.16 18.99 12.98
CA ARG A 56 -1.15 19.09 11.92
C ARG A 56 -0.43 17.75 11.69
N ARG A 57 -0.12 17.03 12.78
CA ARG A 57 0.51 15.71 12.70
C ARG A 57 -0.44 14.67 12.11
N GLU A 58 -1.71 14.71 12.48
CA GLU A 58 -2.72 13.78 11.94
C GLU A 58 -2.93 14.00 10.44
N ILE A 59 -3.05 15.25 10.00
CA ILE A 59 -3.13 15.62 8.59
C ILE A 59 -1.93 15.08 7.83
N PHE A 60 -0.72 15.31 8.33
CA PHE A 60 0.50 14.81 7.70
C PHE A 60 0.53 13.27 7.58
N ILE A 61 0.13 12.55 8.64
CA ILE A 61 0.07 11.08 8.63
C ILE A 61 -0.96 10.60 7.60
N GLN A 62 -2.12 11.25 7.52
CA GLN A 62 -3.16 10.92 6.55
C GLN A 62 -2.70 11.18 5.12
N ASP A 63 -2.05 12.31 4.86
CA ASP A 63 -1.49 12.66 3.56
C ASP A 63 -0.43 11.65 3.13
N MET A 64 0.49 11.28 4.02
CA MET A 64 1.49 10.25 3.73
C MET A 64 0.85 8.90 3.40
N ARG A 65 -0.16 8.46 4.17
CA ARG A 65 -0.89 7.22 3.89
C ARG A 65 -1.59 7.28 2.53
N GLY A 66 -2.20 8.40 2.20
CA GLY A 66 -2.83 8.64 0.91
C GLY A 66 -1.81 8.59 -0.24
N ALA A 67 -0.66 9.23 -0.07
CA ALA A 67 0.42 9.24 -1.06
C ALA A 67 0.95 7.83 -1.33
N ILE A 68 1.23 7.05 -0.27
CA ILE A 68 1.71 5.66 -0.40
C ILE A 68 0.65 4.80 -1.10
N THR A 69 -0.61 4.88 -0.68
CA THR A 69 -1.70 4.09 -1.27
C THR A 69 -1.85 4.41 -2.76
N LYS A 70 -1.81 5.69 -3.13
CA LYS A 70 -1.87 6.13 -4.52
C LYS A 70 -0.68 5.62 -5.34
N ALA A 71 0.54 5.73 -4.80
CA ALA A 71 1.75 5.27 -5.48
C ALA A 71 1.73 3.75 -5.73
N VAL A 72 1.30 2.96 -4.74
CA VAL A 72 1.16 1.51 -4.89
C VAL A 72 0.11 1.16 -5.95
N ASN A 73 -1.07 1.78 -5.90
CA ASN A 73 -2.13 1.52 -6.88
C ASN A 73 -1.69 1.88 -8.30
N GLN A 74 -1.03 3.03 -8.47
CA GLN A 74 -0.52 3.46 -9.76
C GLN A 74 0.56 2.50 -10.28
N GLY A 75 1.51 2.09 -9.44
CA GLY A 75 2.55 1.12 -9.82
C GLY A 75 1.98 -0.24 -10.23
N ILE A 76 0.94 -0.72 -9.55
CA ILE A 76 0.24 -1.96 -9.93
C ILE A 76 -0.45 -1.80 -11.28
N GLN A 77 -1.17 -0.70 -11.50
CA GLN A 77 -1.86 -0.45 -12.77
C GLN A 77 -0.89 -0.34 -13.94
N GLU A 78 0.20 0.41 -13.79
CA GLU A 78 1.24 0.54 -14.79
C GLU A 78 1.92 -0.82 -15.07
N GLY A 79 2.24 -1.58 -14.03
CA GLY A 79 2.83 -2.91 -14.16
C GLY A 79 1.93 -3.91 -14.89
N ILE A 80 0.63 -3.91 -14.60
CA ILE A 80 -0.35 -4.74 -15.31
C ILE A 80 -0.45 -4.33 -16.78
N GLN A 81 -0.54 -3.02 -17.06
CA GLN A 81 -0.64 -2.50 -18.42
C GLN A 81 0.60 -2.88 -19.25
N GLN A 82 1.80 -2.70 -18.69
CA GLN A 82 3.06 -3.09 -19.33
C GLN A 82 3.14 -4.60 -19.53
N GLY A 83 2.77 -5.40 -18.53
CA GLY A 83 2.79 -6.85 -18.62
C GLY A 83 1.84 -7.39 -19.71
N ILE A 84 0.64 -6.82 -19.84
CA ILE A 84 -0.31 -7.17 -20.90
C ILE A 84 0.25 -6.82 -22.28
N GLN A 85 0.82 -5.63 -22.44
CA GLN A 85 1.39 -5.19 -23.73
C GLN A 85 2.59 -6.06 -24.13
N GLN A 86 3.51 -6.31 -23.20
CA GLN A 86 4.68 -7.16 -23.43
C GLN A 86 4.24 -8.59 -23.77
N GLY A 87 3.35 -9.18 -22.98
CA GLY A 87 2.86 -10.54 -23.22
C GLY A 87 2.12 -10.68 -24.55
N ALA A 88 1.33 -9.68 -24.95
CA ALA A 88 0.70 -9.66 -26.27
C ALA A 88 1.74 -9.63 -27.39
N LYS A 89 2.77 -8.79 -27.28
CA LYS A 89 3.84 -8.69 -28.29
C LYS A 89 4.67 -9.98 -28.34
N ASP A 90 5.02 -10.56 -27.20
CA ASP A 90 5.76 -11.82 -27.12
C ASP A 90 4.98 -12.96 -27.77
N ALA A 91 3.67 -13.04 -27.52
CA ALA A 91 2.80 -14.03 -28.15
C ALA A 91 2.72 -13.84 -29.68
N GLN A 92 2.65 -12.60 -30.17
CA GLN A 92 2.69 -12.32 -31.62
C GLN A 92 3.99 -12.80 -32.25
N ILE A 93 5.13 -12.56 -31.59
CA ILE A 93 6.46 -12.98 -32.05
C ILE A 93 6.58 -14.51 -32.04
N GLU A 94 6.17 -15.17 -30.97
CA GLU A 94 6.22 -16.63 -30.85
C GLU A 94 5.37 -17.32 -31.93
N ILE A 95 4.16 -16.80 -32.18
CA ILE A 95 3.30 -17.31 -33.27
C ILE A 95 4.00 -17.09 -34.61
N ALA A 96 4.57 -15.90 -34.85
CA ALA A 96 5.25 -15.61 -36.11
C ALA A 96 6.41 -16.57 -36.36
N GLN A 97 7.28 -16.80 -35.36
CA GLN A 97 8.40 -17.74 -35.45
C GLN A 97 7.95 -19.14 -35.85
N ARG A 98 6.90 -19.67 -35.21
CA ARG A 98 6.35 -20.99 -35.54
C ARG A 98 5.79 -21.09 -36.96
N LEU A 99 5.40 -19.97 -37.56
CA LEU A 99 4.83 -19.90 -38.90
C LEU A 99 5.86 -19.57 -40.00
N LEU A 100 7.07 -19.11 -39.66
CA LEU A 100 8.08 -18.64 -40.60
C LEU A 100 8.44 -19.64 -41.70
N ASN A 101 8.38 -20.94 -41.39
CA ASN A 101 8.73 -22.02 -42.31
C ASN A 101 7.50 -22.67 -42.98
N ILE A 102 6.29 -22.18 -42.68
CA ILE A 102 5.02 -22.75 -43.13
C ILE A 102 4.29 -21.80 -44.08
N LEU A 103 4.32 -20.50 -43.80
CA LEU A 103 3.54 -19.48 -44.49
C LEU A 103 4.42 -18.39 -45.11
N ASP A 104 3.88 -17.65 -46.07
CA ASP A 104 4.48 -16.44 -46.62
C ASP A 104 4.40 -15.25 -45.63
N VAL A 105 5.24 -14.25 -45.87
CA VAL A 105 5.42 -13.11 -44.95
C VAL A 105 4.13 -12.29 -44.84
N GLU A 106 3.41 -12.13 -45.95
CA GLU A 106 2.15 -11.39 -46.00
C GLU A 106 1.07 -12.07 -45.13
N THR A 107 0.92 -13.39 -45.22
CA THR A 107 -0.04 -14.16 -44.40
C THR A 107 0.34 -14.13 -42.91
N ILE A 108 1.63 -14.23 -42.57
CA ILE A 108 2.08 -14.14 -41.18
C ILE A 108 1.78 -12.75 -40.62
N SER A 109 2.06 -11.68 -41.39
CA SER A 109 1.77 -10.30 -41.00
C SER A 109 0.30 -10.09 -40.71
N GLN A 110 -0.59 -10.59 -41.57
CA GLN A 110 -2.03 -10.50 -41.36
C GLN A 110 -2.51 -11.29 -40.12
N THR A 111 -1.88 -12.42 -39.82
CA THR A 111 -2.29 -13.30 -38.72
C THR A 111 -1.82 -12.79 -37.36
N THR A 112 -0.58 -12.33 -37.26
CA THR A 112 0.03 -11.91 -35.99
C THR A 112 -0.13 -10.42 -35.72
N GLY A 113 -0.39 -9.61 -36.76
CA GLY A 113 -0.40 -8.16 -36.66
C GLY A 113 1.00 -7.54 -36.56
N LEU A 114 2.07 -8.32 -36.77
CA LEU A 114 3.43 -7.80 -36.93
C LEU A 114 3.62 -7.18 -38.31
N SER A 115 4.51 -6.20 -38.40
CA SER A 115 4.88 -5.62 -39.70
C SER A 115 5.68 -6.61 -40.55
N ILE A 116 5.68 -6.40 -41.86
CA ILE A 116 6.48 -7.20 -42.80
C ILE A 116 7.97 -7.10 -42.44
N GLU A 117 8.44 -5.92 -42.05
CA GLU A 117 9.82 -5.68 -41.64
C GLU A 117 10.20 -6.46 -40.37
N GLU A 118 9.29 -6.51 -39.37
CA GLU A 118 9.50 -7.28 -38.15
C GLU A 118 9.63 -8.78 -38.46
N ILE A 119 8.78 -9.31 -39.34
CA ILE A 119 8.81 -10.72 -39.73
C ILE A 119 10.06 -11.05 -40.55
N GLN A 120 10.47 -10.18 -41.46
CA GLN A 120 11.72 -10.34 -42.21
C GLN A 120 12.94 -10.38 -41.28
N SER A 121 12.96 -9.50 -40.27
CA SER A 121 14.03 -9.47 -39.26
C SER A 121 14.08 -10.77 -38.45
N LEU A 122 12.92 -11.33 -38.08
CA LEU A 122 12.85 -12.63 -37.41
C LEU A 122 13.39 -13.77 -38.28
N ARG A 123 13.09 -13.76 -39.59
CA ARG A 123 13.57 -14.78 -40.53
C ARG A 123 15.08 -14.74 -40.73
N THR A 124 15.68 -13.54 -40.76
CA THR A 124 17.14 -13.43 -40.82
C THR A 124 17.82 -13.91 -39.56
N ALA A 125 17.19 -13.74 -38.39
CA ALA A 125 17.74 -14.19 -37.11
C ALA A 125 17.65 -15.71 -36.89
N GLU A 126 16.71 -16.44 -37.52
CA GLU A 126 16.66 -17.91 -37.50
C GLU A 126 17.69 -18.58 -38.44
N GLY A 127 18.22 -17.83 -39.41
CA GLY A 127 19.16 -18.34 -40.41
C GLY A 127 20.64 -18.24 -40.04
N GLU A 128 20.97 -17.57 -38.93
CA GLU A 128 22.33 -17.48 -38.33
C GLU A 128 22.56 -18.59 -37.30
#